data_AF-A0A8B7D8V6-F1
#
_entry.id   AF-A0A8B7D8V6-F1
#
_cell.length_a   1.000
_cell.length_b   1.000
_cell.length_c   1.000
_cell.angle_alpha   90.00
_cell.angle_beta   90.00
_cell.angle_gamma   90.00
#
_symmetry.space_group_name_H-M   'P 1'
#
loop_
_entity.id
_entity.type
_entity.pdbx_description
1 polymer ?
#
loop_
_entity_poly.entity_id
_entity_poly.type
_entity_poly.pdbx_seq_one_letter_code
_entity_poly.pdbx_strand_id
1 'polypeptide(L)'
;MPQHCCIPGCRGNYLASINHPCEKVSVIKFPTNPKMIELWIGQVPQENFISSNKTVVCKKHLIVAFIVCVDTIKQDDGSEIRVERKRPKLTPDTYPSLFSNISFYLSSKPPFKRKNPECYHAEFIN
;
A
#
# COMPACT_ATOMS: atom_id res chain seq x y z
N MET A 1 -1.89 -0.38 -24.05
CA MET A 1 -1.83 -1.65 -23.30
C MET A 1 -2.14 -1.39 -21.83
N PRO A 2 -3.00 -2.21 -21.19
CA PRO A 2 -3.21 -2.13 -19.75
C PRO A 2 -1.89 -2.37 -19.01
N GLN A 3 -1.63 -1.58 -17.97
CA GLN A 3 -0.43 -1.74 -17.16
C GLN A 3 -0.57 -2.99 -16.31
N HIS A 4 0.41 -3.89 -16.34
CA HIS A 4 0.44 -5.09 -15.51
C HIS A 4 1.13 -4.82 -14.18
N CYS A 5 0.71 -5.53 -13.14
CA CYS A 5 1.38 -5.49 -11.84
C CYS A 5 2.85 -5.90 -11.99
N CYS A 6 3.77 -5.14 -11.40
CA CYS A 6 5.20 -5.42 -11.48
C CYS A 6 5.67 -6.54 -10.55
N ILE A 7 4.82 -7.00 -9.63
CA ILE A 7 5.14 -8.17 -8.78
C ILE A 7 5.13 -9.45 -9.64
N PRO A 8 6.25 -10.22 -9.65
CA PRO A 8 6.36 -11.44 -10.44
C PRO A 8 5.21 -12.42 -10.18
N GLY A 9 4.66 -13.00 -11.25
CA GLY A 9 3.56 -13.97 -11.17
C GLY A 9 2.20 -13.36 -10.78
N CYS A 10 2.10 -12.06 -10.50
CA CYS A 10 0.81 -11.44 -10.19
C CYS A 10 -0.01 -11.22 -11.45
N ARG A 11 -1.22 -11.80 -11.46
CA ARG A 11 -2.20 -11.64 -12.55
C ARG A 11 -3.46 -10.88 -12.14
N GLY A 12 -3.47 -10.30 -10.95
CA GLY A 12 -4.69 -9.78 -10.29
C GLY A 12 -5.36 -8.59 -11.01
N ASN A 13 -4.61 -7.78 -11.75
CA ASN A 13 -5.16 -6.66 -12.50
C ASN A 13 -5.39 -6.95 -14.00
N TYR A 14 -5.06 -8.17 -14.44
CA TYR A 14 -5.15 -8.60 -15.83
C TYR A 14 -6.25 -9.66 -16.04
N LEU A 15 -6.32 -10.67 -15.17
CA LEU A 15 -7.31 -11.74 -15.26
C LEU A 15 -8.65 -11.30 -14.68
N ALA A 16 -9.45 -10.62 -15.50
CA ALA A 16 -10.90 -10.64 -15.39
C ALA A 16 -11.42 -11.24 -16.69
N SER A 17 -11.78 -12.52 -16.67
CA SER A 17 -12.35 -13.21 -17.83
C SER A 17 -13.55 -14.04 -17.39
N ILE A 18 -14.43 -14.37 -18.35
CA ILE A 18 -15.65 -15.16 -18.13
C ILE A 18 -15.35 -16.48 -17.38
N ASN A 19 -14.15 -17.04 -17.55
CA ASN A 19 -13.74 -18.32 -16.96
C ASN A 19 -12.96 -18.17 -15.63
N HIS A 20 -12.62 -16.95 -15.22
CA HIS A 20 -11.97 -16.65 -13.95
C HIS A 20 -12.67 -15.44 -13.31
N PRO A 21 -13.72 -15.66 -12.50
CA PRO A 21 -14.51 -14.60 -11.86
C PRO A 21 -13.77 -13.95 -10.68
N CYS A 22 -12.44 -13.91 -10.70
CA CYS A 22 -11.69 -13.18 -9.69
C CYS A 22 -11.87 -11.68 -9.96
N GLU A 23 -12.29 -10.93 -8.94
CA GLU A 23 -12.48 -9.49 -9.06
C GLU A 23 -11.18 -8.82 -9.50
N LYS A 24 -11.27 -7.94 -10.50
CA LYS A 24 -10.12 -7.20 -11.01
C LYS A 24 -9.54 -6.33 -9.91
N VAL A 25 -8.34 -6.67 -9.45
CA VAL A 25 -7.68 -5.93 -8.36
C VAL A 25 -7.25 -4.56 -8.86
N SER A 26 -7.68 -3.51 -8.15
CA SER A 26 -7.23 -2.14 -8.43
C SER A 26 -5.71 -2.01 -8.26
N VAL A 27 -5.11 -1.17 -9.09
CA VAL A 27 -3.67 -0.91 -9.07
C VAL A 27 -3.36 0.49 -8.55
N ILE A 28 -2.17 0.63 -8.00
CA ILE A 28 -1.57 1.89 -7.59
C ILE A 28 -0.28 2.09 -8.39
N LYS A 29 -0.05 3.33 -8.84
CA LYS A 29 1.19 3.70 -9.54
C LYS A 29 2.37 3.67 -8.59
N PHE A 30 3.55 3.35 -9.13
CA PHE A 30 4.80 3.48 -8.40
C PHE A 30 4.95 4.93 -7.87
N PRO A 31 5.50 5.13 -6.65
CA PRO A 31 5.70 6.45 -6.08
C PRO A 31 6.64 7.30 -6.95
N THR A 32 6.52 8.63 -6.81
CA THR A 32 7.39 9.61 -7.50
C THR A 32 8.52 10.11 -6.61
N ASN A 33 8.40 9.95 -5.30
CA ASN A 33 9.43 10.37 -4.34
C ASN A 33 10.65 9.42 -4.46
N PRO A 34 11.87 9.92 -4.72
CA PRO A 34 13.07 9.10 -4.88
C PRO A 34 13.31 8.12 -3.73
N LYS A 35 13.12 8.56 -2.48
CA LYS A 35 13.31 7.71 -1.29
C LYS A 35 12.31 6.55 -1.25
N MET A 36 11.06 6.83 -1.63
CA MET A 36 10.03 5.78 -1.73
C MET A 36 10.29 4.86 -2.92
N ILE A 37 10.83 5.37 -4.03
CA ILE A 37 11.19 4.57 -5.20
C ILE A 37 12.25 3.55 -4.81
N GLU A 38 13.35 3.99 -4.18
CA GLU A 38 14.42 3.11 -3.70
C GLU A 38 13.88 2.05 -2.73
N LEU A 39 13.04 2.47 -1.77
CA LEU A 39 12.37 1.56 -0.84
C LEU A 39 11.54 0.51 -1.59
N TRP A 40 10.72 0.92 -2.56
CA TRP A 40 9.86 -0.01 -3.28
C TRP A 40 10.65 -0.96 -4.17
N ILE A 41 11.69 -0.49 -4.86
CA ILE A 41 12.55 -1.32 -5.71
C ILE A 41 13.17 -2.44 -4.86
N GLY A 42 13.70 -2.12 -3.68
CA GLY A 42 14.29 -3.12 -2.78
C GLY A 42 13.31 -4.13 -2.20
N GLN A 43 11.99 -3.86 -2.27
CA GLN A 43 10.95 -4.77 -1.77
C GLN A 43 10.32 -5.61 -2.88
N VAL A 44 10.50 -5.26 -4.15
CA VAL A 44 10.03 -6.10 -5.26
C VAL A 44 10.91 -7.36 -5.31
N PRO A 45 10.34 -8.57 -5.24
CA PRO A 45 11.10 -9.82 -5.24
C PRO A 45 11.53 -10.19 -6.68
N GLN A 46 12.26 -9.30 -7.33
CA GLN A 46 12.80 -9.46 -8.67
C GLN A 46 14.20 -8.87 -8.72
N GLU A 47 15.14 -9.66 -9.25
CA GLU A 47 16.51 -9.22 -9.45
C GLU A 47 16.59 -8.09 -10.49
N ASN A 48 17.45 -7.09 -10.23
CA ASN A 48 17.70 -5.96 -11.13
C ASN A 48 16.42 -5.23 -11.59
N PHE A 49 15.43 -5.11 -10.71
CA PHE A 49 14.17 -4.45 -11.02
C PHE A 49 14.36 -2.94 -11.28
N ILE A 50 13.94 -2.49 -12.47
CA ILE A 50 13.96 -1.08 -12.86
C ILE A 50 12.52 -0.56 -12.94
N SER A 51 12.18 0.38 -12.06
CA SER A 51 10.89 1.05 -12.11
C SER A 51 10.81 2.05 -13.28
N SER A 52 9.64 2.19 -13.88
CA SER A 52 9.33 3.17 -14.92
C SER A 52 8.07 3.96 -14.56
N ASN A 53 7.78 5.04 -15.29
CA ASN A 53 6.54 5.81 -15.13
C ASN A 53 5.26 4.99 -15.39
N LYS A 54 5.40 3.80 -16.01
CA LYS A 54 4.29 2.89 -16.30
C LYS A 54 4.16 1.76 -15.28
N THR A 55 5.08 1.68 -14.32
CA THR A 55 5.10 0.63 -13.31
C THR A 55 3.94 0.81 -12.33
N VAL A 56 3.21 -0.28 -12.09
CA VAL A 56 2.06 -0.31 -11.18
C VAL A 56 2.11 -1.56 -10.30
N VAL A 57 1.50 -1.48 -9.13
CA VAL A 57 1.39 -2.57 -8.15
C VAL A 57 -0.09 -2.78 -7.80
N CYS A 58 -0.58 -4.01 -7.77
CA CYS A 58 -1.92 -4.31 -7.28
C CYS A 58 -2.05 -3.95 -5.79
N LYS A 59 -3.18 -3.36 -5.39
CA LYS A 59 -3.44 -3.00 -3.98
C LYS A 59 -3.28 -4.17 -3.01
N LYS A 60 -3.55 -5.40 -3.44
CA LYS A 60 -3.37 -6.61 -2.62
C LYS A 60 -1.94 -6.86 -2.14
N HIS A 61 -0.94 -6.24 -2.77
CA HIS A 61 0.47 -6.34 -2.35
C HIS A 61 0.85 -5.30 -1.29
N LEU A 62 -0.03 -4.34 -1.02
CA LEU A 62 0.17 -3.27 -0.06
C LEU A 62 -0.69 -3.52 1.18
N ILE A 63 -0.24 -3.01 2.32
CA ILE A 63 -1.04 -3.00 3.54
C ILE A 63 -2.03 -1.86 3.48
N VAL A 64 -3.31 -2.19 3.66
CA VAL A 64 -4.44 -1.23 3.56
C VAL A 64 -4.29 -0.06 4.54
N ALA A 65 -3.69 -0.27 5.71
CA ALA A 65 -3.46 0.79 6.71
C ALA A 65 -2.56 1.93 6.19
N PHE A 66 -1.74 1.68 5.16
CA PHE A 66 -0.87 2.68 4.53
C PHE A 66 -1.50 3.33 3.30
N ILE A 67 -2.72 2.93 2.94
CA ILE A 67 -3.48 3.50 1.83
C ILE A 67 -4.56 4.44 2.40
N VAL A 68 -4.35 5.74 2.24
CA VAL A 68 -5.29 6.77 2.70
C VAL A 68 -6.37 6.98 1.65
N CYS A 69 -7.55 6.43 1.92
CA CYS A 69 -8.76 6.60 1.11
C CYS A 69 -9.72 7.67 1.63
N VAL A 70 -9.56 8.09 2.89
CA VAL A 70 -10.45 9.08 3.54
C VAL A 70 -9.58 10.13 4.22
N ASP A 71 -9.90 11.40 4.00
CA ASP A 71 -9.31 12.52 4.73
C ASP A 71 -10.24 12.94 5.87
N THR A 72 -9.65 13.30 7.01
CA THR A 72 -10.37 13.94 8.12
C THR A 72 -10.01 15.41 8.14
N ILE A 73 -11.01 16.27 8.00
CA ILE A 73 -10.85 17.73 7.99
C ILE A 73 -11.48 18.27 9.28
N LYS A 74 -10.69 19.03 10.05
CA LYS A 74 -11.19 19.76 11.22
C LYS A 74 -11.85 21.05 10.76
N GLN A 75 -13.07 21.28 11.22
CA GLN A 75 -13.79 22.52 11.01
C GLN A 75 -13.50 23.52 12.14
N ASP A 76 -13.86 24.78 11.91
CA ASP A 76 -13.64 25.87 12.86
C ASP A 76 -14.44 25.70 14.17
N ASP A 77 -15.53 24.93 14.13
CA ASP A 77 -16.36 24.55 15.28
C ASP A 77 -15.79 23.37 16.09
N GLY A 78 -14.62 22.85 15.69
CA GLY A 78 -13.97 21.70 16.31
C GLY A 78 -14.51 20.34 15.86
N SER A 79 -15.51 20.29 14.98
CA SER A 79 -16.04 19.04 14.42
C SER A 79 -15.14 18.48 13.31
N GLU A 80 -15.24 17.18 13.05
CA GLU A 80 -14.44 16.49 12.05
C GLU A 80 -15.33 15.95 10.91
N ILE A 81 -15.04 16.38 9.68
CA ILE A 81 -15.67 15.85 8.47
C ILE A 81 -14.75 14.81 7.83
N ARG A 82 -15.33 13.65 7.47
CA ARG A 82 -14.65 12.60 6.72
C ARG A 82 -14.99 12.73 5.24
N VAL A 83 -13.97 12.94 4.41
CA VAL A 83 -14.12 13.10 2.96
C VAL A 83 -13.45 11.93 2.24
N GLU A 84 -14.23 11.19 1.45
CA GLU A 84 -13.70 10.09 0.64
C GLU A 84 -12.90 10.61 -0.56
N ARG A 85 -11.72 10.02 -0.78
CA ARG A 85 -10.86 10.34 -1.91
C ARG A 85 -11.26 9.54 -3.14
N LYS A 86 -11.42 10.24 -4.27
CA LYS A 86 -11.52 9.60 -5.61
C LYS A 86 -10.26 8.81 -5.98
N ARG A 87 -9.09 9.23 -5.50
CA ARG A 87 -7.79 8.56 -5.72
C ARG A 87 -7.08 8.33 -4.39
N PRO A 88 -6.76 7.08 -4.02
CA PRO A 88 -6.05 6.81 -2.78
C PRO A 88 -4.67 7.48 -2.76
N LYS A 89 -4.26 7.95 -1.59
CA LYS A 89 -2.91 8.48 -1.34
C LYS A 89 -2.11 7.43 -0.55
N LEU A 90 -0.82 7.33 -0.84
CA LEU A 90 0.09 6.48 -0.09
C LEU A 90 0.74 7.26 1.05
N THR A 91 0.88 6.64 2.21
CA THR A 91 1.78 7.14 3.26
C THR A 91 3.24 6.94 2.83
N PRO A 92 4.20 7.74 3.36
CA PRO A 92 5.62 7.58 3.01
C PRO A 92 6.19 6.20 3.37
N ASP A 93 5.61 5.54 4.36
CA ASP A 93 6.02 4.21 4.83
C ASP A 93 5.34 3.06 4.06
N THR A 94 4.56 3.36 3.03
CA THR A 94 3.95 2.31 2.19
C THR A 94 5.04 1.64 1.37
N TYR A 95 5.04 0.32 1.29
CA TYR A 95 5.77 -0.46 0.30
C TYR A 95 5.04 -1.80 0.02
N PRO A 96 5.32 -2.47 -1.12
CA PRO A 96 4.83 -3.81 -1.39
C PRO A 96 5.45 -4.81 -0.42
N SER A 97 4.63 -5.54 0.32
CA SER A 97 5.11 -6.50 1.32
C SER A 97 4.24 -7.75 1.43
N LEU A 98 3.18 -7.86 0.62
CA LEU A 98 2.29 -9.03 0.62
C LEU A 98 2.45 -9.77 -0.71
N PHE A 99 3.05 -10.95 -0.70
CA PHE A 99 3.41 -11.74 -1.89
C PHE A 99 2.83 -13.16 -1.83
N SER A 100 1.51 -13.26 -1.59
CA SER A 100 0.80 -14.54 -1.50
C SER A 100 0.92 -15.42 -2.74
N ASN A 101 1.25 -14.84 -3.90
CA ASN A 101 1.38 -15.54 -5.17
C ASN A 101 2.79 -16.09 -5.47
N ILE A 102 3.78 -15.83 -4.61
CA ILE A 102 5.17 -16.31 -4.77
C ILE A 102 5.53 -17.22 -3.61
N SER A 103 5.62 -16.66 -2.41
CA SER A 103 5.92 -17.38 -1.17
C SER A 103 5.48 -16.57 0.03
N PHE A 104 4.91 -17.24 1.03
CA PHE A 104 4.47 -16.59 2.26
C PHE A 104 5.63 -15.94 3.02
N TYR A 105 6.81 -16.56 3.02
CA TYR A 105 7.99 -16.06 3.75
C TYR A 105 8.56 -14.75 3.20
N LEU A 106 8.30 -14.44 1.93
CA LEU A 106 8.67 -13.14 1.36
C LEU A 106 7.72 -12.03 1.82
N SER A 107 6.55 -12.40 2.34
CA SER A 107 5.58 -11.43 2.82
C SER A 107 5.97 -10.96 4.23
N SER A 108 5.96 -9.65 4.45
CA SER A 108 6.20 -9.05 5.76
C SER A 108 5.05 -8.12 6.14
N LYS A 109 4.69 -8.14 7.42
CA LYS A 109 3.84 -7.11 8.01
C LYS A 109 4.75 -6.06 8.66
N PRO A 110 4.42 -4.77 8.56
CA PRO A 110 5.19 -3.71 9.18
C PRO A 110 5.19 -3.93 10.69
N PRO A 111 6.31 -3.62 11.37
CA PRO A 111 6.33 -3.63 12.82
C PRO A 111 5.27 -2.66 13.35
N PHE A 112 4.61 -3.04 14.45
CA PHE A 112 3.75 -2.10 15.17
C PHE A 112 4.58 -0.90 15.61
N LYS A 113 4.05 0.32 15.44
CA LYS A 113 4.66 1.52 16.02
C LYS A 113 4.73 1.31 17.53
N ARG A 114 5.94 1.39 18.10
CA ARG A 114 6.12 1.33 19.55
C ARG A 114 5.36 2.50 20.19
N LYS A 115 4.62 2.25 21.27
CA LYS A 115 4.06 3.32 22.10
C LYS A 115 5.21 4.16 22.64
N ASN A 116 5.08 5.49 22.63
CA ASN A 116 6.04 6.36 23.32
C ASN A 116 6.01 6.00 24.82
N PRO A 117 7.18 5.87 25.50
CA PRO A 117 7.24 5.66 26.95
C PRO A 117 6.30 6.57 27.77
N GLU A 118 6.06 7.80 27.34
CA GLU A 118 5.15 8.75 28.01
C GLU A 118 3.68 8.29 28.02
N CYS A 119 3.26 7.48 27.03
CA CYS A 119 1.89 6.96 26.97
C CYS A 119 1.59 5.97 28.10
N TYR A 120 2.60 5.34 28.71
CA TYR A 120 2.39 4.44 29.84
C TYR A 120 2.07 5.20 31.14
N HIS A 121 2.55 6.43 31.33
CA HIS A 121 2.30 7.20 32.55
C HIS A 121 0.86 7.71 32.67
N ALA A 122 0.21 7.97 31.53
CA ALA A 122 -1.19 8.41 31.49
C ALA A 122 -2.20 7.27 31.81
N GLU A 123 -1.80 6.00 31.68
CA GLU A 123 -2.66 4.84 31.94
C GLU A 123 -2.74 4.48 33.46
N PHE A 124 -1.94 5.13 34.34
CA PHE A 124 -1.89 4.86 35.79
C PHE A 124 -2.46 5.98 36.69
N ILE A 125 -3.07 7.02 36.12
CA ILE A 125 -3.61 8.18 36.87
C ILE A 125 -5.16 8.24 36.86
N ASN A 126 -5.85 7.23 36.33
CA ASN A 126 -7.32 7.10 36.44
C ASN A 126 -7.72 6.04 37.46
#